data_AF-A0A1F6C2Z6-F1
#
_entry.id   AF-A0A1F6C2Z6-F1
#
_cell.length_a   1.000
_cell.length_b   1.000
_cell.length_c   1.000
_cell.angle_alpha   90.00
_cell.angle_beta   90.00
_cell.angle_gamma   90.00
#
_symmetry.space_group_name_H-M   'P 1'
#
loop_
_entity.id
_entity.type
_entity.pdbx_description
1 polymer ?
#
loop_
_entity_poly.entity_id
_entity_poly.type
_entity_poly.pdbx_seq_one_letter_code
_entity_poly.pdbx_strand_id
1 'polypeptide(L)'
;MVKKLSFLFASKPWRSLLPKVSLFALGLFGVYFFNFSFPVLSVFSLLIAWFYFSQLPERAHFRISFLALTLTAFLTLRFSEGGFYPAFLACLGFGFLFYLLLGLPALIFKNRQSVYLLLNTGLFLAMFLLFFSADKSKHFLTINFLLFSIVFFLFRECFGFLRSAVHDSSFVVHNPRFLSLVFAFLSLELFWVISLLPIGFINLAVLETLFVFLTRDFALAYFSGRFNRQFFVYHLLIFIILVIFIFANSKWGI
;
A
#
# COMPACT_ATOMS: atom_id res chain seq x y z
N MET A 1 -28.69 12.82 29.94
CA MET A 1 -28.49 12.41 28.52
C MET A 1 -27.51 13.28 27.73
N VAL A 2 -27.42 14.59 27.96
CA VAL A 2 -26.52 15.50 27.22
C VAL A 2 -25.01 15.18 27.38
N LYS A 3 -24.57 14.70 28.55
CA LYS A 3 -23.17 14.30 28.81
C LYS A 3 -22.68 13.08 28.00
N LYS A 4 -23.58 12.25 27.46
CA LYS A 4 -23.20 11.06 26.65
C LYS A 4 -22.93 11.43 25.18
N LEU A 5 -23.58 12.48 24.68
CA LEU A 5 -23.35 13.01 23.33
C LEU A 5 -22.09 13.89 23.25
N SER A 6 -21.80 14.66 24.31
CA SER A 6 -20.53 15.39 24.38
C SER A 6 -19.31 14.47 24.43
N PHE A 7 -19.42 13.24 24.95
CA PHE A 7 -18.32 12.27 24.95
C PHE A 7 -18.02 11.72 23.54
N LEU A 8 -19.06 11.53 22.70
CA LEU A 8 -18.90 11.13 21.29
C LEU A 8 -18.29 12.25 20.42
N PHE A 9 -18.50 13.51 20.78
CA PHE A 9 -17.96 14.67 20.05
C PHE A 9 -16.65 15.24 20.63
N ALA A 10 -16.36 15.06 21.93
CA ALA A 10 -15.17 15.58 22.60
C ALA A 10 -13.91 14.73 22.35
N SER A 11 -14.04 13.43 22.09
CA SER A 11 -12.93 12.59 21.65
C SER A 11 -13.06 12.29 20.16
N LYS A 12 -12.80 13.26 19.28
CA LYS A 12 -12.65 13.00 17.84
C LYS A 12 -11.27 12.35 17.62
N PRO A 13 -11.16 11.02 17.48
CA PRO A 13 -9.86 10.34 17.48
C PRO A 13 -9.02 10.71 16.26
N TRP A 14 -9.61 11.23 15.17
CA TRP A 14 -8.86 11.72 14.02
C TRP A 14 -7.99 12.94 14.35
N ARG A 15 -8.44 13.83 15.26
CA ARG A 15 -7.66 15.00 15.67
C ARG A 15 -6.40 14.61 16.45
N SER A 16 -6.41 13.48 17.17
CA SER A 16 -5.23 13.00 17.88
C SER A 16 -4.23 12.28 16.95
N LEU A 17 -4.63 11.94 15.72
CA LEU A 17 -3.73 11.37 14.70
C LEU A 17 -3.05 12.42 13.83
N LEU A 18 -3.67 13.58 13.58
CA LEU A 18 -3.10 14.62 12.72
C LEU A 18 -1.70 15.09 13.15
N PRO A 19 -1.39 15.33 14.44
CA PRO A 19 -0.04 15.66 14.88
C PRO A 19 0.97 14.55 14.55
N LYS A 20 0.53 13.29 14.58
CA LYS A 20 1.37 12.12 14.33
C LYS A 20 1.72 12.00 12.86
N VAL A 21 0.72 12.24 12.01
CA VAL A 21 0.85 12.21 10.56
C VAL A 21 1.67 13.39 10.06
N SER A 22 1.46 14.57 10.62
CA SER A 22 2.28 15.75 10.31
C SER A 22 3.73 15.54 10.76
N LEU A 23 3.99 14.95 11.94
CA LEU A 23 5.35 14.62 12.35
C LEU A 23 6.01 13.60 11.41
N PHE A 24 5.28 12.58 10.94
CA PHE A 24 5.75 11.64 9.92
C PHE A 24 6.11 12.36 8.62
N ALA A 25 5.20 13.18 8.08
CA ALA A 25 5.40 13.87 6.80
C ALA A 25 6.51 14.94 6.88
N LEU A 26 6.54 15.74 7.95
CA LEU A 26 7.59 16.73 8.19
C LEU A 26 8.94 16.07 8.44
N GLY A 27 8.97 14.95 9.15
CA GLY A 27 10.18 14.19 9.39
C GLY A 27 10.73 13.57 8.10
N LEU A 28 9.87 13.02 7.24
CA LEU A 28 10.27 12.59 5.89
C LEU A 28 10.87 13.74 5.08
N PHE A 29 10.22 14.90 5.13
CA PHE A 29 10.70 16.10 4.46
C PHE A 29 12.06 16.57 5.02
N GLY A 30 12.25 16.47 6.34
CA GLY A 30 13.53 16.73 7.00
C GLY A 30 14.63 15.77 6.55
N VAL A 31 14.35 14.46 6.50
CA VAL A 31 15.31 13.45 5.99
C VAL A 31 15.75 13.76 4.56
N TYR A 32 14.81 14.18 3.72
CA TYR A 32 15.09 14.64 2.35
C TYR A 32 16.01 15.87 2.35
N PHE A 33 15.70 16.90 3.15
CA PHE A 33 16.52 18.12 3.24
C PHE A 33 17.95 17.87 3.74
N PHE A 34 18.13 16.91 4.66
CA PHE A 34 19.44 16.48 5.15
C PHE A 34 20.10 15.40 4.26
N ASN A 35 19.69 15.28 2.99
CA ASN A 35 20.27 14.39 1.98
C ASN A 35 20.42 12.92 2.42
N PHE A 36 19.51 12.43 3.25
CA PHE A 36 19.56 11.06 3.80
C PHE A 36 20.87 10.74 4.53
N SER A 37 21.44 11.71 5.24
CA SER A 37 22.60 11.44 6.12
C SER A 37 22.27 10.31 7.10
N PHE A 38 23.21 9.38 7.27
CA PHE A 38 23.01 8.17 8.09
C PHE A 38 22.46 8.49 9.50
N PRO A 39 23.00 9.47 10.25
CA PRO A 39 22.48 9.78 11.58
C PRO A 39 21.02 10.23 11.57
N VAL A 40 20.64 11.09 10.63
CA VAL A 40 19.28 11.63 10.53
C VAL A 40 18.30 10.52 10.15
N LEU A 41 18.67 9.67 9.19
CA LEU A 41 17.88 8.51 8.78
C LEU A 41 17.69 7.52 9.95
N SER A 42 18.75 7.18 10.67
CA SER A 42 18.71 6.24 11.80
C SER A 42 17.84 6.77 12.93
N VAL A 43 18.05 8.03 13.34
CA VAL A 43 17.26 8.66 14.41
C VAL A 43 15.80 8.74 14.03
N PHE A 44 15.48 9.19 12.81
CA PHE A 44 14.10 9.27 12.34
C PHE A 44 13.42 7.89 12.26
N SER A 45 14.12 6.87 11.73
CA SER A 45 13.61 5.50 11.64
C SER A 45 13.33 4.89 13.02
N LEU A 46 14.21 5.12 13.99
CA LEU A 46 14.00 4.66 15.37
C LEU A 46 12.84 5.41 16.04
N LEU A 47 12.79 6.73 15.89
CA LEU A 47 11.71 7.54 16.45
C LEU A 47 10.35 7.11 15.92
N ILE A 48 10.25 6.86 14.61
CA ILE A 48 8.96 6.54 13.98
C ILE A 48 8.52 5.11 14.28
N ALA A 49 9.47 4.17 14.35
CA ALA A 49 9.19 2.80 14.79
C ALA A 49 8.75 2.78 16.26
N TRP A 50 9.48 3.46 17.15
CA TRP A 50 9.11 3.59 18.56
C TRP A 50 7.73 4.24 18.71
N PHE A 51 7.50 5.32 17.99
CA PHE A 51 6.24 6.05 18.03
C PHE A 51 5.05 5.20 17.50
N TYR A 52 5.28 4.40 16.47
CA TYR A 52 4.26 3.50 15.93
C TYR A 52 3.96 2.33 16.89
N PHE A 53 4.98 1.61 17.37
CA PHE A 53 4.77 0.37 18.15
C PHE A 53 4.50 0.59 19.65
N SER A 54 4.82 1.74 20.22
CA SER A 54 4.67 1.99 21.68
C SER A 54 3.23 2.07 22.18
N GLN A 55 2.25 2.35 21.32
CA GLN A 55 0.91 2.77 21.79
C GLN A 55 -0.12 1.63 21.86
N LEU A 56 -0.09 0.67 20.94
CA LEU A 56 -1.12 -0.36 20.83
C LEU A 56 -0.54 -1.70 20.35
N PRO A 57 -0.81 -2.83 21.03
CA PRO A 57 -0.35 -4.15 20.59
C PRO A 57 -0.97 -4.55 19.24
N GLU A 58 -2.19 -4.10 18.94
CA GLU A 58 -2.88 -4.37 17.66
C GLU A 58 -2.14 -3.82 16.44
N ARG A 59 -1.31 -2.79 16.59
CA ARG A 59 -0.45 -2.26 15.51
C ARG A 59 0.57 -3.28 15.02
N ALA A 60 0.89 -4.27 15.85
CA ALA A 60 1.73 -5.38 15.46
C ALA A 60 1.16 -6.19 14.28
N HIS A 61 -0.15 -6.16 14.07
CA HIS A 61 -0.78 -6.86 12.95
C HIS A 61 -0.44 -6.21 11.60
N PHE A 62 -0.16 -4.90 11.58
CA PHE A 62 0.14 -4.12 10.38
C PHE A 62 1.64 -3.79 10.24
N ARG A 63 2.51 -4.65 10.78
CA ARG A 63 3.98 -4.45 10.74
C ARG A 63 4.50 -4.40 9.31
N ILE A 64 3.98 -5.24 8.43
CA ILE A 64 4.44 -5.32 7.05
C ILE A 64 4.01 -4.07 6.30
N SER A 65 2.75 -3.63 6.45
CA SER A 65 2.31 -2.36 5.86
C SER A 65 3.13 -1.17 6.35
N PHE A 66 3.49 -1.13 7.64
CA PHE A 66 4.37 -0.09 8.20
C PHE A 66 5.78 -0.10 7.58
N LEU A 67 6.40 -1.29 7.48
CA LEU A 67 7.73 -1.44 6.90
C LEU A 67 7.72 -1.11 5.41
N ALA A 68 6.72 -1.61 4.67
CA ALA A 68 6.55 -1.32 3.24
C ALA A 68 6.33 0.18 3.02
N LEU A 69 5.48 0.85 3.81
CA LEU A 69 5.28 2.29 3.75
C LEU A 69 6.58 3.06 3.98
N THR A 70 7.30 2.74 5.05
CA THR A 70 8.51 3.48 5.45
C THR A 70 9.63 3.28 4.43
N LEU A 71 9.83 2.03 3.98
CA LEU A 71 10.83 1.68 2.99
C LEU A 71 10.52 2.33 1.64
N THR A 72 9.28 2.25 1.16
CA THR A 72 8.88 2.91 -0.09
C THR A 72 9.00 4.43 0.02
N ALA A 73 8.58 5.05 1.13
CA ALA A 73 8.74 6.48 1.34
C ALA A 73 10.21 6.94 1.26
N PHE A 74 11.13 6.23 1.92
CA PHE A 74 12.54 6.56 1.87
C PHE A 74 13.16 6.37 0.50
N LEU A 75 12.88 5.24 -0.16
CA LEU A 75 13.43 4.98 -1.50
C LEU A 75 12.86 5.99 -2.51
N THR A 76 11.57 6.32 -2.44
CA THR A 76 10.96 7.28 -3.37
C THR A 76 11.59 8.65 -3.23
N LEU A 77 11.76 9.14 -2.00
CA LEU A 77 12.38 10.45 -1.78
C LEU A 77 13.89 10.44 -2.07
N ARG A 78 14.59 9.31 -1.88
CA ARG A 78 16.03 9.20 -2.16
C ARG A 78 16.35 9.20 -3.65
N PHE A 79 15.53 8.51 -4.43
CA PHE A 79 15.70 8.40 -5.88
C PHE A 79 14.84 9.39 -6.67
N SER A 80 14.07 10.24 -5.99
CA SER A 80 13.40 11.36 -6.66
C SER A 80 14.45 12.40 -7.00
N GLU A 81 14.75 12.52 -8.30
CA GLU A 81 15.51 13.65 -8.86
C GLU A 81 14.65 14.93 -8.97
N GLY A 82 13.40 14.87 -8.48
CA GLY A 82 12.50 16.01 -8.46
C GLY A 82 12.95 17.06 -7.45
N GLY A 83 12.80 18.33 -7.81
CA GLY A 83 12.98 19.44 -6.87
C GLY A 83 11.96 19.42 -5.72
N PHE A 84 11.87 20.56 -5.02
CA PHE A 84 11.02 20.71 -3.83
C PHE A 84 9.56 20.21 -4.02
N TYR A 85 8.93 20.52 -5.15
CA TYR A 85 7.50 20.28 -5.34
C TYR A 85 7.12 18.78 -5.46
N PRO A 86 7.79 17.96 -6.30
CA PRO A 86 7.60 16.50 -6.28
C PRO A 86 7.84 15.85 -4.92
N ALA A 87 8.90 16.26 -4.20
CA ALA A 87 9.21 15.74 -2.87
C ALA A 87 8.11 16.07 -1.86
N PHE A 88 7.58 17.30 -1.90
CA PHE A 88 6.47 17.73 -1.06
C PHE A 88 5.20 16.92 -1.33
N LEU A 89 4.83 16.71 -2.60
CA LEU A 89 3.68 15.89 -2.98
C LEU A 89 3.84 14.43 -2.51
N ALA A 90 5.04 13.86 -2.65
CA ALA A 90 5.34 12.51 -2.16
C ALA A 90 5.15 12.43 -0.63
N CYS A 91 5.67 13.41 0.12
CA CYS A 91 5.50 13.45 1.58
C CYS A 91 4.03 13.52 2.00
N LEU A 92 3.20 14.30 1.29
CA LEU A 92 1.75 14.34 1.52
C LEU A 92 1.08 12.99 1.21
N GLY A 93 1.44 12.36 0.10
CA GLY A 93 0.92 11.03 -0.28
C GLY A 93 1.25 9.97 0.76
N PHE A 94 2.52 9.87 1.18
CA PHE A 94 2.92 8.93 2.23
C PHE A 94 2.34 9.29 3.60
N GLY A 95 2.19 10.57 3.92
CA GLY A 95 1.48 11.02 5.12
C GLY A 95 0.02 10.57 5.13
N PHE A 96 -0.68 10.66 4.00
CA PHE A 96 -2.05 10.14 3.87
C PHE A 96 -2.11 8.62 4.08
N LEU A 97 -1.20 7.85 3.47
CA LEU A 97 -1.13 6.40 3.71
C LEU A 97 -0.81 6.08 5.17
N PHE A 98 0.07 6.85 5.82
CA PHE A 98 0.36 6.70 7.24
C PHE A 98 -0.86 7.01 8.12
N TYR A 99 -1.67 8.00 7.75
CA TYR A 99 -2.94 8.30 8.42
C TYR A 99 -3.90 7.10 8.36
N LEU A 100 -4.06 6.48 7.18
CA LEU A 100 -4.88 5.28 7.03
C LEU A 100 -4.36 4.14 7.92
N LEU A 101 -3.05 3.91 7.91
CA LEU A 101 -2.38 2.90 8.71
C LEU A 101 -2.60 3.11 10.22
N LEU A 102 -2.46 4.35 10.72
CA LEU A 102 -2.69 4.67 12.12
C LEU A 102 -4.17 4.58 12.54
N GLY A 103 -5.09 4.93 11.63
CA GLY A 103 -6.53 4.97 11.92
C GLY A 103 -7.20 3.60 11.99
N LEU A 104 -6.63 2.58 11.33
CA LEU A 104 -7.12 1.20 11.37
C LEU A 104 -7.14 0.59 12.80
N PRO A 105 -6.01 0.54 13.53
CA PRO A 105 -5.98 0.02 14.91
C PRO A 105 -6.63 0.98 15.91
N ALA A 106 -6.76 2.27 15.59
CA ALA A 106 -7.44 3.24 16.47
C ALA A 106 -8.98 3.19 16.35
N LEU A 107 -9.56 2.23 15.61
CA LEU A 107 -11.00 2.03 15.42
C LEU A 107 -11.77 3.26 14.93
N ILE A 108 -11.07 4.17 14.22
CA ILE A 108 -11.66 5.44 13.77
C ILE A 108 -12.60 5.22 12.59
N PHE A 109 -12.31 4.21 11.77
CA PHE A 109 -13.04 3.94 10.54
C PHE A 109 -14.19 2.97 10.76
N LYS A 110 -15.39 3.37 10.31
CA LYS A 110 -16.59 2.51 10.33
C LYS A 110 -16.39 1.26 9.47
N ASN A 111 -15.77 1.39 8.30
CA ASN A 111 -15.47 0.28 7.39
C ASN A 111 -13.96 0.04 7.30
N ARG A 112 -13.41 -0.67 8.29
CA ARG A 112 -11.98 -0.99 8.40
C ARG A 112 -11.48 -1.82 7.21
N GLN A 113 -12.32 -2.69 6.66
CA GLN A 113 -11.97 -3.53 5.53
C GLN A 113 -11.66 -2.68 4.29
N SER A 114 -12.59 -1.83 3.87
CA SER A 114 -12.37 -0.97 2.69
C SER A 114 -11.19 -0.02 2.86
N VAL A 115 -10.98 0.50 4.07
CA VAL A 115 -9.83 1.39 4.35
C VAL A 115 -8.50 0.63 4.27
N TYR A 116 -8.43 -0.58 4.80
CA TYR A 116 -7.23 -1.41 4.67
C TYR A 116 -6.97 -1.79 3.21
N LEU A 117 -8.00 -2.14 2.45
CA LEU A 117 -7.86 -2.46 1.02
C LEU A 117 -7.35 -1.24 0.23
N LEU A 118 -7.82 -0.03 0.56
CA LEU A 118 -7.30 1.22 0.00
C LEU A 118 -5.83 1.44 0.35
N LEU A 119 -5.46 1.29 1.62
CA LEU A 119 -4.07 1.37 2.07
C LEU A 119 -3.18 0.37 1.33
N ASN A 120 -3.61 -0.89 1.27
CA ASN A 120 -2.87 -1.97 0.63
C ASN A 120 -2.69 -1.71 -0.88
N THR A 121 -3.72 -1.24 -1.58
CA THR A 121 -3.61 -0.80 -2.98
C THR A 121 -2.66 0.38 -3.14
N GLY A 122 -2.71 1.37 -2.24
CA GLY A 122 -1.79 2.51 -2.25
C GLY A 122 -0.33 2.12 -2.02
N LEU A 123 -0.08 1.13 -1.16
CA LEU A 123 1.26 0.58 -0.94
C LEU A 123 1.78 -0.17 -2.17
N PHE A 124 0.94 -0.98 -2.81
CA PHE A 124 1.29 -1.63 -4.08
C PHE A 124 1.62 -0.59 -5.16
N LEU A 125 0.81 0.46 -5.29
CA LEU A 125 1.08 1.54 -6.24
C LEU A 125 2.42 2.23 -5.98
N ALA A 126 2.67 2.66 -4.74
CA ALA A 126 3.92 3.31 -4.35
C ALA A 126 5.13 2.41 -4.61
N MET A 127 4.99 1.11 -4.32
CA MET A 127 6.00 0.12 -4.58
C MET A 127 6.24 -0.06 -6.09
N PHE A 128 5.21 -0.33 -6.90
CA PHE A 128 5.39 -0.54 -8.34
C PHE A 128 5.93 0.70 -9.04
N LEU A 129 5.55 1.91 -8.62
CA LEU A 129 6.16 3.14 -9.12
C LEU A 129 7.68 3.13 -8.94
N LEU A 130 8.17 2.75 -7.76
CA LEU A 130 9.60 2.64 -7.49
C LEU A 130 10.28 1.57 -8.34
N PHE A 131 9.69 0.38 -8.41
CA PHE A 131 10.32 -0.75 -9.12
C PHE A 131 10.31 -0.59 -10.63
N PHE A 132 9.31 0.09 -11.21
CA PHE A 132 9.31 0.41 -12.64
C PHE A 132 10.17 1.63 -12.98
N SER A 133 10.39 2.58 -12.05
CA SER A 133 11.28 3.71 -12.28
C SER A 133 12.76 3.38 -12.09
N ALA A 134 13.09 2.37 -11.29
CA ALA A 134 14.47 2.00 -10.99
C ALA A 134 15.16 1.31 -12.17
N ASP A 135 16.43 1.67 -12.43
CA ASP A 135 17.29 0.93 -13.35
C ASP A 135 17.67 -0.44 -12.73
N LYS A 136 17.32 -1.51 -13.44
CA LYS A 136 17.49 -2.90 -13.00
C LYS A 136 18.75 -3.56 -13.57
N SER A 137 19.50 -2.86 -14.44
CA SER A 137 20.60 -3.43 -15.24
C SER A 137 21.67 -4.14 -14.40
N LYS A 138 22.05 -3.56 -13.25
CA LYS A 138 23.17 -4.06 -12.42
C LYS A 138 22.76 -5.10 -11.37
N HIS A 139 21.51 -5.09 -10.91
CA HIS A 139 21.06 -5.87 -9.74
C HIS A 139 19.75 -6.62 -10.00
N PHE A 140 19.58 -7.11 -11.22
CA PHE A 140 18.33 -7.68 -11.71
C PHE A 140 17.72 -8.76 -10.79
N LEU A 141 18.50 -9.77 -10.40
CA LEU A 141 18.00 -10.85 -9.52
C LEU A 141 17.62 -10.35 -8.13
N THR A 142 18.44 -9.45 -7.56
CA THR A 142 18.21 -8.93 -6.21
C THR A 142 16.95 -8.07 -6.15
N ILE A 143 16.74 -7.22 -7.16
CA ILE A 143 15.55 -6.36 -7.26
C ILE A 143 14.29 -7.20 -7.44
N ASN A 144 14.31 -8.21 -8.31
CA ASN A 144 13.16 -9.09 -8.50
C ASN A 144 12.84 -9.91 -7.24
N PHE A 145 13.86 -10.41 -6.53
CA PHE A 145 13.65 -11.11 -5.25
C PHE A 145 13.09 -10.19 -4.16
N LEU A 146 13.56 -8.94 -4.10
CA LEU A 146 13.04 -7.92 -3.19
C LEU A 146 11.56 -7.60 -3.50
N LEU A 147 11.24 -7.40 -4.79
CA LEU A 147 9.88 -7.19 -5.28
C LEU A 147 8.97 -8.34 -4.84
N PHE A 148 9.35 -9.57 -5.17
CA PHE A 148 8.62 -10.78 -4.78
C PHE A 148 8.36 -10.84 -3.27
N SER A 149 9.41 -10.61 -2.47
CA SER A 149 9.34 -10.71 -1.01
C SER A 149 8.34 -9.70 -0.44
N ILE A 150 8.41 -8.44 -0.86
CA ILE A 150 7.50 -7.39 -0.36
C ILE A 150 6.06 -7.69 -0.81
N VAL A 151 5.85 -8.05 -2.08
CA VAL A 151 4.52 -8.41 -2.61
C VAL A 151 3.92 -9.59 -1.83
N PHE A 152 4.72 -10.64 -1.59
CA PHE A 152 4.34 -11.79 -0.79
C PHE A 152 3.92 -11.40 0.63
N PHE A 153 4.73 -10.60 1.31
CA PHE A 153 4.42 -10.17 2.68
C PHE A 153 3.16 -9.29 2.72
N LEU A 154 2.96 -8.39 1.75
CA LEU A 154 1.76 -7.56 1.66
C LEU A 154 0.50 -8.38 1.43
N PHE A 155 0.52 -9.38 0.53
CA PHE A 155 -0.59 -10.31 0.36
C PHE A 155 -0.84 -11.13 1.62
N ARG A 156 0.22 -11.58 2.29
CA ARG A 156 0.13 -12.35 3.53
C ARG A 156 -0.52 -11.56 4.65
N GLU A 157 -0.13 -10.30 4.84
CA GLU A 157 -0.78 -9.41 5.80
C GLU A 157 -2.24 -9.18 5.40
N CYS A 158 -2.52 -8.97 4.11
CA CYS A 158 -3.86 -8.75 3.60
C CYS A 158 -4.80 -9.93 3.89
N PHE A 159 -4.44 -11.15 3.50
CA PHE A 159 -5.28 -12.32 3.77
C PHE A 159 -5.38 -12.63 5.27
N GLY A 160 -4.33 -12.32 6.05
CA GLY A 160 -4.37 -12.41 7.51
C GLY A 160 -5.38 -11.45 8.14
N PHE A 161 -5.35 -10.19 7.70
CA PHE A 161 -6.28 -9.16 8.16
C PHE A 161 -7.72 -9.47 7.77
N LEU A 162 -7.96 -9.90 6.51
CA LEU A 162 -9.29 -10.24 6.02
C LEU A 162 -9.90 -11.40 6.78
N ARG A 163 -9.11 -12.43 7.11
CA ARG A 163 -9.54 -13.53 7.97
C ARG A 163 -9.98 -13.07 9.36
N SER A 164 -9.33 -12.04 9.92
CA SER A 164 -9.67 -11.51 11.25
C SER A 164 -10.81 -10.48 11.22
N ALA A 165 -10.97 -9.75 10.12
CA ALA A 165 -11.93 -8.65 9.99
C ALA A 165 -13.34 -9.14 9.60
N VAL A 166 -13.42 -10.25 8.85
CA VAL A 166 -14.68 -10.88 8.49
C VAL A 166 -15.07 -11.80 9.66
N HIS A 167 -15.81 -11.27 10.62
CA HIS A 167 -16.45 -12.05 11.68
C HIS A 167 -17.59 -12.95 11.14
N ASP A 168 -17.96 -12.81 9.87
CA ASP A 168 -18.79 -13.76 9.17
C ASP A 168 -17.99 -15.04 8.89
N SER A 169 -18.49 -16.16 9.36
CA SER A 169 -17.94 -17.51 9.23
C SER A 169 -17.72 -18.02 7.79
N SER A 170 -17.83 -17.17 6.77
CA SER A 170 -17.78 -17.52 5.37
C SER A 170 -16.40 -17.39 4.72
N PHE A 171 -15.50 -16.54 5.22
CA PHE A 171 -14.16 -16.39 4.63
C PHE A 171 -13.20 -17.50 5.07
N VAL A 172 -13.23 -18.63 4.39
CA VAL A 172 -12.41 -19.80 4.70
C VAL A 172 -11.21 -19.89 3.76
N VAL A 173 -10.13 -19.18 4.11
CA VAL A 173 -8.82 -19.44 3.50
C VAL A 173 -8.06 -20.42 4.37
N HIS A 174 -8.02 -21.69 3.96
CA HIS A 174 -7.32 -22.75 4.70
C HIS A 174 -5.80 -22.53 4.79
N ASN A 175 -5.18 -21.91 3.77
CA ASN A 175 -3.74 -21.66 3.77
C ASN A 175 -3.38 -20.29 3.18
N PRO A 176 -3.46 -19.20 3.98
CA PRO A 176 -3.22 -17.84 3.49
C PRO A 176 -1.77 -17.63 3.02
N ARG A 177 -0.82 -18.42 3.55
CA ARG A 177 0.60 -18.34 3.12
C ARG A 177 0.78 -18.85 1.71
N PHE A 178 0.20 -20.01 1.40
CA PHE A 178 0.27 -20.58 0.05
C PHE A 178 -0.42 -19.67 -0.97
N LEU A 179 -1.61 -19.16 -0.62
CA LEU A 179 -2.32 -18.20 -1.47
C LEU A 179 -1.47 -16.94 -1.73
N SER A 180 -0.85 -16.38 -0.69
CA SER A 180 0.03 -15.21 -0.85
C SER A 180 1.21 -15.49 -1.77
N LEU A 181 1.76 -16.71 -1.72
CA LEU A 181 2.88 -17.13 -2.58
C LEU A 181 2.44 -17.20 -4.04
N VAL A 182 1.29 -17.82 -4.32
CA VAL A 182 0.72 -17.90 -5.68
C VAL A 182 0.46 -16.49 -6.24
N PHE A 183 -0.15 -15.61 -5.45
CA PHE A 183 -0.45 -14.24 -5.89
C PHE A 183 0.80 -13.40 -6.10
N ALA A 184 1.81 -13.56 -5.25
CA ALA A 184 3.10 -12.89 -5.43
C ALA A 184 3.84 -13.40 -6.67
N PHE A 185 3.76 -14.69 -6.96
CA PHE A 185 4.33 -15.27 -8.16
C PHE A 185 3.64 -14.76 -9.43
N LEU A 186 2.30 -14.77 -9.45
CA LEU A 186 1.50 -14.23 -10.57
C LEU A 186 1.77 -12.74 -10.81
N SER A 187 1.88 -11.93 -9.75
CA SER A 187 2.25 -10.51 -9.86
C SER A 187 3.67 -10.33 -10.40
N LEU A 188 4.63 -11.18 -10.01
CA LEU A 188 5.98 -11.11 -10.55
C LEU A 188 6.03 -11.50 -12.03
N GLU A 189 5.32 -12.55 -12.45
CA GLU A 189 5.22 -12.92 -13.87
C GLU A 189 4.59 -11.79 -14.70
N LEU A 190 3.50 -11.21 -14.20
CA LEU A 190 2.84 -10.11 -14.89
C LEU A 190 3.71 -8.85 -14.93
N PHE A 191 4.42 -8.54 -13.83
CA PHE A 191 5.38 -7.43 -13.80
C PHE A 191 6.43 -7.55 -14.91
N TRP A 192 6.90 -8.77 -15.20
CA TRP A 192 7.82 -9.02 -16.31
C TRP A 192 7.16 -8.81 -17.67
N VAL A 193 5.97 -9.36 -17.88
CA VAL A 193 5.20 -9.18 -19.13
C VAL A 193 4.93 -7.69 -19.38
N ILE A 194 4.48 -6.97 -18.36
CA ILE A 194 4.17 -5.55 -18.42
C ILE A 194 5.44 -4.72 -18.63
N SER A 195 6.58 -5.11 -18.06
CA SER A 195 7.87 -4.42 -18.25
C SER A 195 8.33 -4.37 -19.73
N LEU A 196 7.80 -5.24 -20.60
CA LEU A 196 8.10 -5.24 -22.04
C LEU A 196 7.26 -4.23 -22.83
N LEU A 197 6.19 -3.68 -22.23
CA LEU A 197 5.33 -2.70 -22.90
C LEU A 197 6.08 -1.36 -23.01
N PRO A 198 6.08 -0.72 -24.20
CA PRO A 198 6.74 0.58 -24.42
C PRO A 198 5.88 1.75 -23.90
N ILE A 199 5.45 1.67 -22.64
CA ILE A 199 4.64 2.69 -21.98
C ILE A 199 5.39 3.24 -20.76
N GLY A 200 5.12 4.50 -20.40
CA GLY A 200 5.80 5.15 -19.27
C GLY A 200 5.60 4.43 -17.93
N PHE A 201 6.60 4.50 -17.05
CA PHE A 201 6.65 3.78 -15.77
C PHE A 201 5.43 3.98 -14.86
N ILE A 202 4.79 5.16 -14.92
CA ILE A 202 3.56 5.45 -14.17
C ILE A 202 2.42 4.54 -14.66
N ASN A 203 2.27 4.39 -15.98
CA ASN A 203 1.23 3.55 -16.57
C ASN A 203 1.52 2.06 -16.31
N LEU A 204 2.78 1.64 -16.36
CA LEU A 204 3.20 0.29 -15.96
C LEU A 204 2.79 -0.01 -14.51
N ALA A 205 3.12 0.91 -13.58
CA ALA A 205 2.80 0.75 -12.17
C ALA A 205 1.29 0.72 -11.89
N VAL A 206 0.52 1.59 -12.57
CA VAL A 206 -0.94 1.61 -12.45
C VAL A 206 -1.55 0.30 -12.99
N LEU A 207 -1.07 -0.20 -14.13
CA LEU A 207 -1.55 -1.44 -14.73
C LEU A 207 -1.31 -2.65 -13.81
N GLU A 208 -0.11 -2.78 -13.25
CA GLU A 208 0.23 -3.84 -12.30
C GLU A 208 -0.58 -3.72 -10.99
N THR A 209 -0.74 -2.49 -10.47
CA THR A 209 -1.57 -2.24 -9.29
C THR A 209 -3.02 -2.64 -9.53
N LEU A 210 -3.53 -2.37 -10.72
CA LEU A 210 -4.90 -2.68 -11.12
C LEU A 210 -5.11 -4.20 -11.22
N PHE A 211 -4.12 -4.94 -11.72
CA PHE A 211 -4.13 -6.40 -11.68
C PHE A 211 -4.13 -6.94 -10.24
N VAL A 212 -3.25 -6.43 -9.38
CA VAL A 212 -3.20 -6.82 -7.96
C VAL A 212 -4.51 -6.52 -7.25
N PHE A 213 -5.12 -5.37 -7.54
CA PHE A 213 -6.44 -4.99 -7.03
C PHE A 213 -7.51 -6.00 -7.46
N LEU A 214 -7.59 -6.31 -8.76
CA LEU A 214 -8.60 -7.19 -9.31
C LEU A 214 -8.47 -8.63 -8.79
N THR A 215 -7.25 -9.16 -8.79
CA THR A 215 -6.98 -10.52 -8.31
C THR A 215 -7.33 -10.65 -6.83
N ARG A 216 -6.95 -9.67 -6.00
CA ARG A 216 -7.32 -9.62 -4.58
C ARG A 216 -8.84 -9.59 -4.38
N ASP A 217 -9.55 -8.77 -5.14
CA ASP A 217 -11.01 -8.65 -5.04
C ASP A 217 -11.72 -9.93 -5.51
N PHE A 218 -11.19 -10.61 -6.53
CA PHE A 218 -11.65 -11.95 -6.91
C PHE A 218 -11.40 -12.99 -5.82
N ALA A 219 -10.21 -12.99 -5.20
CA ALA A 219 -9.93 -13.88 -4.07
C ALA A 219 -10.93 -13.63 -2.94
N LEU A 220 -11.17 -12.36 -2.60
CA LEU A 220 -12.15 -11.95 -1.60
C LEU A 220 -13.55 -12.46 -1.92
N ALA A 221 -14.03 -12.24 -3.13
CA ALA A 221 -15.37 -12.69 -3.54
C ALA A 221 -15.48 -14.22 -3.55
N TYR A 222 -14.44 -14.93 -4.04
CA TYR A 222 -14.39 -16.38 -4.08
C TYR A 222 -14.44 -16.99 -2.68
N PHE A 223 -13.52 -16.58 -1.80
CA PHE A 223 -13.44 -17.15 -0.46
C PHE A 223 -14.56 -16.69 0.47
N SER A 224 -15.26 -15.58 0.18
CA SER A 224 -16.45 -15.16 0.93
C SER A 224 -17.76 -15.78 0.42
N GLY A 225 -17.70 -16.63 -0.62
CA GLY A 225 -18.89 -17.23 -1.24
C GLY A 225 -19.77 -16.25 -2.02
N ARG A 226 -19.27 -15.04 -2.29
CA ARG A 226 -19.98 -13.97 -3.03
C ARG A 226 -19.67 -13.97 -4.53
N PHE A 227 -18.83 -14.90 -4.98
CA PHE A 227 -18.45 -15.02 -6.37
C PHE A 227 -19.61 -15.53 -7.21
N ASN A 228 -20.15 -14.66 -8.06
CA ASN A 228 -21.18 -15.00 -9.02
C ASN A 228 -20.79 -14.51 -10.42
N ARG A 229 -21.51 -14.99 -11.45
CA ARG A 229 -21.24 -14.62 -12.85
C ARG A 229 -21.35 -13.10 -13.08
N GLN A 230 -22.31 -12.44 -12.43
CA GLN A 230 -22.53 -11.00 -12.56
C GLN A 230 -21.34 -10.19 -12.00
N PHE A 231 -20.82 -10.59 -10.83
CA PHE A 231 -19.64 -10.01 -10.20
C PHE A 231 -18.42 -10.15 -11.11
N PHE A 232 -18.21 -11.35 -11.67
CA PHE A 232 -17.10 -11.61 -12.59
C PHE A 232 -17.17 -10.72 -13.83
N VAL A 233 -18.32 -10.69 -14.51
CA VAL A 233 -18.50 -9.88 -15.73
C VAL A 233 -18.35 -8.39 -15.44
N TYR A 234 -18.92 -7.89 -14.34
CA TYR A 234 -18.82 -6.47 -13.97
C TYR A 234 -17.38 -6.04 -13.67
N HIS A 235 -16.64 -6.84 -12.88
CA HIS A 235 -15.24 -6.54 -12.56
C HIS A 235 -14.34 -6.66 -13.79
N LEU A 236 -14.59 -7.64 -14.65
CA LEU A 236 -13.86 -7.81 -15.90
C LEU A 236 -14.13 -6.67 -16.89
N LEU A 237 -15.37 -6.17 -16.98
CA LEU A 237 -15.69 -4.98 -17.79
C LEU A 237 -15.00 -3.73 -17.25
N ILE A 238 -15.03 -3.50 -15.94
CA ILE A 238 -14.30 -2.38 -15.32
C ILE A 238 -12.81 -2.49 -15.61
N PHE A 239 -12.24 -3.69 -15.45
CA PHE A 239 -10.84 -3.95 -15.76
C PHE A 239 -10.52 -3.57 -17.21
N ILE A 240 -11.30 -4.07 -18.18
CA ILE A 240 -11.09 -3.76 -19.60
C ILE A 240 -11.17 -2.26 -19.86
N ILE A 241 -12.19 -1.57 -19.33
CA ILE A 241 -12.37 -0.12 -19.52
C ILE A 241 -11.18 0.64 -18.97
N LEU A 242 -10.72 0.31 -17.76
CA LEU A 242 -9.57 0.98 -17.14
C LEU A 242 -8.26 0.67 -17.88
N VAL A 243 -8.08 -0.55 -18.35
CA VAL A 243 -6.93 -0.94 -19.18
C VAL A 243 -6.92 -0.15 -20.48
N ILE A 244 -8.05 -0.07 -21.19
CA ILE A 244 -8.19 0.76 -22.39
C ILE A 244 -7.86 2.23 -22.08
N PHE A 245 -8.35 2.75 -20.95
CA PHE A 245 -8.06 4.12 -20.53
C PHE A 245 -6.57 4.36 -20.28
N ILE A 246 -5.87 3.41 -19.62
CA ILE A 246 -4.42 3.47 -19.40
C ILE A 246 -3.68 3.46 -20.75
N PHE A 247 -4.03 2.55 -21.65
CA PHE A 247 -3.39 2.46 -22.96
C PHE A 247 -3.67 3.68 -23.84
N ALA A 248 -4.88 4.23 -23.80
CA ALA A 248 -5.26 5.43 -24.55
C ALA A 248 -4.51 6.69 -24.06
N ASN A 249 -4.21 6.78 -22.76
CA ASN A 249 -3.43 7.88 -22.18
C ASN A 249 -1.92 7.60 -22.14
N SER A 250 -1.50 6.38 -22.51
CA SER A 250 -0.09 6.06 -22.55
C SER A 250 0.55 6.67 -23.78
N LYS A 251 1.63 7.43 -23.59
CA LYS A 251 2.53 7.78 -24.68
C LYS A 251 3.32 6.52 -25.00
N TRP A 252 3.04 5.93 -26.16
CA TRP A 252 3.81 4.81 -26.69
C TRP A 252 5.14 5.39 -27.17
N GLY A 253 6.22 5.01 -26.50
CA GLY A 253 7.56 5.34 -26.96
C GLY A 253 7.84 4.52 -28.21
N ILE A 254 7.79 5.15 -29.38
CA ILE A 254 8.47 4.65 -30.59
C ILE A 254 9.87 5.25 -30.58
#